data_AF-A0A1H3RQ77-F1
#
_entry.id   AF-A0A1H3RQ77-F1
#
_cell.length_a   1.000
_cell.length_b   1.000
_cell.length_c   1.000
_cell.angle_alpha   90.00
_cell.angle_beta   90.00
_cell.angle_gamma   90.00
#
_symmetry.space_group_name_H-M   'P 1'
#
loop_
_entity.id
_entity.type
_entity.pdbx_description
1 polymer ?
#
loop_
_entity_poly.entity_id
_entity_poly.type
_entity_poly.pdbx_seq_one_letter_code
_entity_poly.pdbx_strand_id
1 'polypeptide(L)'
;MRFLLSFFTALSLSTAAVAEPIKHTDLNPAFIDLHFGTLAGVGWYTNEPGGVVEAAAKAEGKVGDFAINLTSTSGFSRGQLACYQGDDDTLYPVVIKDVKADQVVVDRPLPRAMPAGAKLYNFYRDDAHGNQFGFACVVDDALRQLAERPMLRRAAQYKSASGWEVINGARSVPAPTAGYGDVGGHSEDGVGIAVHAGNAGAGVASKPVVSLYENMVTNVVINPGKQAGKQAAILDIVVTEIRPTGETIEAARTQVTRDDTIASVDIPYTIVAGSKIRVKVTVPTSGGAVFYPGSITHYHALSPVEDINRGKHVILGDSWSTPGAGIHKRLKERLDKAVVISKGIPGNRTDQMVARFFKDVANEKPDYVWIIGSTNDYYQGTSNQVFQFQITYLLDYIRSIGAKPIIFNPTVGAIAPLTGGNQLFNSRSFALNTLYVPAVSFLRSPLLQVKQQ
;
A
#
# COMPACT_ATOMS: atom_id res chain seq x y z
N MET A 1 38.91 52.39 -59.68
CA MET A 1 38.27 51.19 -60.27
C MET A 1 38.60 50.01 -59.36
N ARG A 2 37.56 49.33 -58.80
CA ARG A 2 37.61 48.11 -57.94
C ARG A 2 38.14 48.33 -56.51
N PHE A 3 37.59 47.78 -55.42
CA PHE A 3 36.36 47.05 -55.09
C PHE A 3 36.27 47.12 -53.54
N LEU A 4 35.15 47.59 -52.97
CA LEU A 4 34.86 47.43 -51.53
C LEU A 4 34.18 46.06 -51.36
N LEU A 5 34.73 45.18 -50.53
CA LEU A 5 34.09 43.94 -50.08
C LEU A 5 33.82 44.07 -48.57
N SER A 6 32.56 44.34 -48.22
CA SER A 6 32.07 44.23 -46.85
C SER A 6 31.67 42.78 -46.58
N PHE A 7 32.36 42.13 -45.66
CA PHE A 7 31.97 40.83 -45.10
C PHE A 7 30.85 41.04 -44.07
N PHE A 8 29.63 40.63 -44.40
CA PHE A 8 28.55 40.45 -43.43
C PHE A 8 28.58 38.99 -42.96
N THR A 9 28.98 38.76 -41.71
CA THR A 9 28.85 37.46 -41.04
C THR A 9 27.43 37.36 -40.48
N ALA A 10 26.60 36.48 -41.06
CA ALA A 10 25.28 36.17 -40.55
C ALA A 10 25.42 35.36 -39.25
N LEU A 11 25.07 35.97 -38.11
CA LEU A 11 24.95 35.28 -36.84
C LEU A 11 23.58 34.58 -36.81
N SER A 12 23.55 33.26 -37.02
CA SER A 12 22.35 32.45 -36.80
C SER A 12 22.08 32.36 -35.30
N LEU A 13 21.12 33.16 -34.80
CA LEU A 13 20.53 32.97 -33.48
C LEU A 13 19.67 31.70 -33.51
N SER A 14 20.28 30.54 -33.23
CA SER A 14 19.51 29.38 -32.81
C SER A 14 18.97 29.69 -31.41
N THR A 15 17.70 30.07 -31.31
CA THR A 15 17.00 30.03 -30.03
C THR A 15 16.96 28.57 -29.61
N ALA A 16 17.84 28.18 -28.69
CA ALA A 16 17.65 26.96 -27.93
C ALA A 16 16.29 27.13 -27.26
N ALA A 17 15.30 26.34 -27.70
CA ALA A 17 14.06 26.19 -26.97
C ALA A 17 14.44 25.61 -25.61
N VAL A 18 14.57 26.49 -24.62
CA VAL A 18 14.62 26.08 -23.22
C VAL A 18 13.25 25.46 -22.99
N ALA A 19 13.21 24.13 -22.97
CA ALA A 19 12.03 23.40 -22.55
C ALA A 19 11.58 24.02 -21.23
N GLU A 20 10.29 24.39 -21.13
CA GLU A 20 9.74 24.84 -19.85
C GLU A 20 10.16 23.83 -18.77
N PRO A 21 10.60 24.30 -17.59
CA PRO A 21 10.79 23.40 -16.47
C PRO A 21 9.50 22.63 -16.27
N ILE A 22 9.55 21.30 -16.37
CA ILE A 22 8.41 20.41 -16.15
C ILE A 22 7.73 20.90 -14.87
N LYS A 23 6.46 21.31 -14.96
CA LYS A 23 5.68 21.65 -13.77
C LYS A 23 5.63 20.39 -12.91
N HIS A 24 6.44 20.34 -11.86
CA HIS A 24 6.58 19.20 -10.94
C HIS A 24 5.26 18.80 -10.25
N THR A 25 4.17 19.54 -10.47
CA THR A 25 2.82 19.24 -10.00
C THR A 25 2.16 18.06 -10.69
N ASP A 26 2.68 17.59 -11.83
CA ASP A 26 2.04 16.52 -12.63
C ASP A 26 2.69 15.13 -12.43
N LEU A 27 3.75 15.06 -11.59
CA LEU A 27 4.53 13.85 -11.32
C LEU A 27 4.32 13.32 -9.88
N ASN A 28 3.10 13.46 -9.35
CA ASN A 28 2.78 12.91 -8.03
C ASN A 28 2.85 11.37 -8.07
N PRO A 29 3.15 10.69 -6.95
CA PRO A 29 3.11 9.24 -6.90
C PRO A 29 1.67 8.74 -6.86
N ALA A 30 1.44 7.61 -7.50
CA ALA A 30 0.34 6.74 -7.13
C ALA A 30 0.81 5.70 -6.10
N PHE A 31 -0.09 5.31 -5.20
CA PHE A 31 0.22 4.44 -4.07
C PHE A 31 -0.67 3.20 -4.08
N ILE A 32 -0.03 2.03 -3.99
CA ILE A 32 -0.69 0.73 -3.91
C ILE A 32 -0.47 0.18 -2.50
N ASP A 33 -1.57 -0.08 -1.79
CA ASP A 33 -1.55 -0.76 -0.51
C ASP A 33 -1.53 -2.27 -0.74
N LEU A 34 -0.30 -2.77 -0.90
CA LEU A 34 0.01 -4.18 -1.03
C LEU A 34 -0.11 -4.89 0.32
N HIS A 35 0.53 -4.37 1.37
CA HIS A 35 0.71 -5.07 2.64
C HIS A 35 -0.61 -5.37 3.34
N PHE A 36 -1.40 -4.34 3.67
CA PHE A 36 -2.65 -4.49 4.41
C PHE A 36 -3.87 -4.51 3.51
N GLY A 37 -3.78 -3.95 2.31
CA GLY A 37 -4.83 -4.02 1.30
C GLY A 37 -4.89 -5.40 0.64
N THR A 38 -4.02 -5.63 -0.34
CA THR A 38 -4.02 -6.85 -1.16
C THR A 38 -3.65 -8.10 -0.36
N LEU A 39 -2.56 -8.06 0.40
CA LEU A 39 -2.03 -9.22 1.14
C LEU A 39 -2.66 -9.37 2.53
N ALA A 40 -3.50 -8.43 2.94
CA ALA A 40 -4.23 -8.43 4.22
C ALA A 40 -3.33 -8.62 5.46
N GLY A 41 -2.03 -8.29 5.38
CA GLY A 41 -1.01 -8.56 6.39
C GLY A 41 -0.87 -10.04 6.74
N VAL A 42 -1.25 -10.92 5.81
CA VAL A 42 -1.19 -12.37 5.93
C VAL A 42 0.00 -12.92 5.16
N GLY A 43 1.00 -13.43 5.87
CA GLY A 43 2.16 -14.09 5.29
C GLY A 43 1.93 -15.59 5.16
N TRP A 44 2.84 -16.28 4.46
CA TRP A 44 2.80 -17.74 4.33
C TRP A 44 2.98 -18.45 5.67
N TYR A 45 2.23 -19.54 5.86
CA TYR A 45 2.40 -20.46 6.99
C TYR A 45 3.01 -21.81 6.57
N THR A 46 3.71 -22.46 7.50
CA THR A 46 4.31 -23.80 7.29
C THR A 46 3.33 -24.90 6.94
N ASN A 47 2.06 -24.76 7.29
CA ASN A 47 1.01 -25.72 6.97
C ASN A 47 0.29 -25.39 5.66
N GLU A 48 0.68 -24.32 4.96
CA GLU A 48 0.21 -24.08 3.61
C GLU A 48 0.91 -25.02 2.62
N PRO A 49 0.20 -25.50 1.59
CA PRO A 49 0.72 -26.49 0.65
C PRO A 49 1.89 -25.96 -0.22
N GLY A 50 2.07 -24.64 -0.29
CA GLY A 50 2.93 -24.01 -1.29
C GLY A 50 2.43 -24.28 -2.71
N GLY A 51 3.25 -23.95 -3.72
CA GLY A 51 2.92 -24.21 -5.12
C GLY A 51 1.56 -23.62 -5.55
N VAL A 52 0.79 -24.38 -6.33
CA VAL A 52 -0.56 -24.04 -6.77
C VAL A 52 -1.54 -25.11 -6.31
N VAL A 53 -2.56 -24.68 -5.58
CA VAL A 53 -3.76 -25.42 -5.20
C VAL A 53 -4.95 -24.61 -5.69
N GLU A 54 -5.91 -25.30 -6.31
CA GLU A 54 -7.12 -24.69 -6.84
C GLU A 54 -8.36 -25.51 -6.52
N ALA A 55 -9.50 -24.85 -6.43
CA ALA A 55 -10.82 -25.48 -6.42
C ALA A 55 -11.81 -24.65 -7.24
N ALA A 56 -12.74 -25.33 -7.93
CA ALA A 56 -13.80 -24.68 -8.66
C ALA A 56 -15.01 -24.40 -7.77
N ALA A 57 -15.69 -23.28 -7.99
CA ALA A 57 -16.97 -22.96 -7.38
C ALA A 57 -18.06 -23.92 -7.86
N LYS A 58 -18.80 -24.53 -6.93
CA LYS A 58 -19.94 -25.43 -7.22
C LYS A 58 -21.16 -24.67 -7.74
N ALA A 59 -21.32 -23.43 -7.30
CA ALA A 59 -22.42 -22.54 -7.63
C ALA A 59 -21.91 -21.10 -7.62
N GLU A 60 -22.71 -20.18 -8.15
CA GLU A 60 -22.39 -18.75 -8.09
C GLU A 60 -22.31 -18.27 -6.63
N GLY A 61 -21.21 -17.59 -6.29
CA GLY A 61 -21.11 -16.77 -5.08
C GLY A 61 -21.50 -15.34 -5.42
N LYS A 62 -22.44 -14.74 -4.70
CA LYS A 62 -22.98 -13.42 -5.01
C LYS A 62 -22.14 -12.31 -4.38
N VAL A 63 -22.26 -11.10 -4.94
CA VAL A 63 -21.74 -9.88 -4.29
C VAL A 63 -22.34 -9.78 -2.89
N GLY A 64 -21.49 -9.54 -1.89
CA GLY A 64 -21.90 -9.50 -0.49
C GLY A 64 -21.76 -10.82 0.28
N ASP A 65 -21.58 -11.95 -0.41
CA ASP A 65 -21.42 -13.24 0.26
C ASP A 65 -20.11 -13.32 1.04
N PHE A 66 -20.11 -14.09 2.12
CA PHE A 66 -18.91 -14.42 2.91
C PHE A 66 -18.51 -15.89 2.78
N ALA A 67 -19.25 -16.69 2.01
CA ALA A 67 -19.00 -18.11 1.82
C ALA A 67 -18.86 -18.44 0.35
N ILE A 68 -17.86 -19.25 0.01
CA ILE A 68 -17.62 -19.74 -1.35
C ILE A 68 -17.79 -21.26 -1.33
N ASN A 69 -18.80 -21.75 -2.05
CA ASN A 69 -19.07 -23.19 -2.19
C ASN A 69 -18.13 -23.81 -3.22
N LEU A 70 -17.35 -24.81 -2.81
CA LEU A 70 -16.25 -25.38 -3.60
C LEU A 70 -16.43 -26.86 -3.88
N THR A 71 -15.89 -27.29 -5.02
CA THR A 71 -15.78 -28.69 -5.45
C THR A 71 -14.96 -29.53 -4.46
N SER A 72 -13.92 -28.95 -3.88
CA SER A 72 -13.08 -29.52 -2.83
C SER A 72 -12.52 -28.39 -1.95
N THR A 73 -12.32 -28.65 -0.67
CA THR A 73 -11.62 -27.74 0.26
C THR A 73 -10.22 -28.24 0.62
N SER A 74 -9.76 -29.32 0.00
CA SER A 74 -8.41 -29.87 0.22
C SER A 74 -7.33 -28.85 -0.14
N GLY A 75 -6.34 -28.70 0.73
CA GLY A 75 -5.24 -27.75 0.57
C GLY A 75 -5.55 -26.31 0.99
N PHE A 76 -6.79 -26.02 1.40
CA PHE A 76 -7.16 -24.74 2.01
C PHE A 76 -7.19 -24.82 3.53
N SER A 77 -6.75 -23.76 4.21
CA SER A 77 -6.72 -23.72 5.67
C SER A 77 -7.16 -22.36 6.24
N ARG A 78 -7.66 -22.36 7.48
CA ARG A 78 -8.00 -21.12 8.18
C ARG A 78 -6.74 -20.26 8.35
N GLY A 79 -6.85 -18.99 7.99
CA GLY A 79 -5.80 -17.98 8.07
C GLY A 79 -5.00 -17.82 6.79
N GLN A 80 -5.20 -18.69 5.80
CA GLN A 80 -4.54 -18.61 4.51
C GLN A 80 -5.06 -17.45 3.67
N LEU A 81 -4.14 -16.77 2.98
CA LEU A 81 -4.46 -15.84 1.91
C LEU A 81 -4.77 -16.63 0.63
N ALA A 82 -5.86 -16.28 -0.05
CA ALA A 82 -6.32 -16.91 -1.28
C ALA A 82 -6.80 -15.85 -2.26
N CYS A 83 -6.95 -16.24 -3.52
CA CYS A 83 -7.54 -15.38 -4.55
C CYS A 83 -8.63 -16.11 -5.31
N TYR A 84 -9.79 -15.47 -5.45
CA TYR A 84 -10.89 -16.01 -6.25
C TYR A 84 -11.04 -15.24 -7.56
N GLN A 85 -11.49 -15.93 -8.61
CA GLN A 85 -11.81 -15.33 -9.89
C GLN A 85 -13.23 -14.77 -9.89
N GLY A 86 -13.34 -13.46 -10.14
CA GLY A 86 -14.62 -12.78 -10.32
C GLY A 86 -15.21 -12.95 -11.72
N ASP A 87 -16.43 -12.45 -11.89
CA ASP A 87 -17.17 -12.41 -13.15
C ASP A 87 -16.59 -11.45 -14.21
N ASP A 88 -15.60 -10.64 -13.83
CA ASP A 88 -14.83 -9.74 -14.70
C ASP A 88 -13.48 -10.34 -15.14
N ASP A 89 -13.28 -11.64 -14.92
CA ASP A 89 -12.03 -12.36 -15.16
C ASP A 89 -10.82 -11.78 -14.45
N THR A 90 -11.03 -11.05 -13.34
CA THR A 90 -9.97 -10.58 -12.44
C THR A 90 -9.93 -11.38 -11.16
N LEU A 91 -8.78 -11.37 -10.50
CA LEU A 91 -8.56 -12.06 -9.23
C LEU A 91 -8.74 -11.11 -8.05
N TYR A 92 -9.38 -11.59 -6.98
CA TYR A 92 -9.71 -10.84 -5.77
C TYR A 92 -9.12 -11.51 -4.53
N PRO A 93 -8.34 -10.80 -3.70
CA PRO A 93 -7.74 -11.36 -2.51
C PRO A 93 -8.76 -11.53 -1.38
N VAL A 94 -8.70 -12.66 -0.69
CA VAL A 94 -9.52 -13.00 0.48
C VAL A 94 -8.69 -13.78 1.51
N VAL A 95 -9.02 -13.65 2.78
CA VAL A 95 -8.45 -14.49 3.84
C VAL A 95 -9.47 -15.53 4.27
N ILE A 96 -9.07 -16.79 4.30
CA ILE A 96 -9.95 -17.88 4.70
C ILE A 96 -10.14 -17.86 6.22
N LYS A 97 -11.37 -17.69 6.68
CA LYS A 97 -11.76 -17.63 8.08
C LYS A 97 -12.20 -18.98 8.62
N ASP A 98 -12.78 -19.81 7.78
CA ASP A 98 -13.20 -21.15 8.14
C ASP A 98 -13.20 -22.08 6.93
N VAL A 99 -12.98 -23.36 7.17
CA VAL A 99 -12.97 -24.40 6.13
C VAL A 99 -13.96 -25.48 6.54
N LYS A 100 -15.00 -25.66 5.73
CA LYS A 100 -16.00 -26.73 5.90
C LYS A 100 -15.76 -27.82 4.85
N ALA A 101 -16.61 -28.85 4.84
CA ALA A 101 -16.49 -29.96 3.91
C ALA A 101 -16.59 -29.53 2.43
N ASP A 102 -17.40 -28.52 2.14
CA ASP A 102 -17.74 -28.10 0.78
C ASP A 102 -17.76 -26.59 0.55
N GLN A 103 -17.30 -25.81 1.54
CA GLN A 103 -17.19 -24.36 1.41
C GLN A 103 -16.04 -23.81 2.24
N VAL A 104 -15.57 -22.63 1.85
CA VAL A 104 -14.74 -21.78 2.72
C VAL A 104 -15.54 -20.54 3.12
N VAL A 105 -15.29 -20.04 4.32
CA VAL A 105 -15.77 -18.72 4.78
C VAL A 105 -14.61 -17.74 4.67
N VAL A 106 -14.84 -16.53 4.16
CA VAL A 106 -13.82 -15.50 3.92
C VAL A 106 -13.98 -14.29 4.85
N ASP A 107 -12.95 -13.45 4.94
CA ASP A 107 -12.85 -12.33 5.87
C ASP A 107 -13.59 -11.06 5.46
N ARG A 108 -14.06 -11.00 4.21
CA ARG A 108 -14.71 -9.82 3.63
C ARG A 108 -15.81 -10.27 2.66
N PRO A 109 -16.86 -9.46 2.48
CA PRO A 109 -17.87 -9.76 1.49
C PRO A 109 -17.24 -9.77 0.09
N LEU A 110 -17.72 -10.64 -0.80
CA LEU A 110 -17.26 -10.67 -2.19
C LEU A 110 -17.61 -9.33 -2.86
N PRO A 111 -16.64 -8.53 -3.34
CA PRO A 111 -16.94 -7.30 -4.08
C PRO A 111 -17.47 -7.58 -5.49
N ARG A 112 -17.19 -8.77 -6.03
CA ARG A 112 -17.68 -9.26 -7.32
C ARG A 112 -18.23 -10.67 -7.19
N ALA A 113 -19.24 -10.98 -7.99
CA ALA A 113 -19.76 -12.33 -8.07
C ALA A 113 -18.66 -13.29 -8.55
N MET A 114 -18.69 -14.52 -8.03
CA MET A 114 -17.84 -15.63 -8.45
C MET A 114 -18.71 -16.61 -9.24
N PRO A 115 -18.59 -16.67 -10.58
CA PRO A 115 -19.40 -17.56 -11.40
C PRO A 115 -19.23 -19.04 -11.02
N ALA A 116 -20.25 -19.87 -11.27
CA ALA A 116 -20.10 -21.32 -11.16
C ALA A 116 -18.96 -21.81 -12.08
N GLY A 117 -18.09 -22.67 -11.56
CA GLY A 117 -16.89 -23.15 -12.27
C GLY A 117 -15.68 -22.23 -12.18
N ALA A 118 -15.83 -20.96 -11.75
CA ALA A 118 -14.72 -20.06 -11.46
C ALA A 118 -13.84 -20.63 -10.34
N LYS A 119 -12.59 -20.17 -10.24
CA LYS A 119 -11.58 -20.81 -9.41
C LYS A 119 -11.21 -19.99 -8.18
N LEU A 120 -11.01 -20.69 -7.06
CA LEU A 120 -10.30 -20.21 -5.89
C LEU A 120 -8.90 -20.82 -5.91
N TYR A 121 -7.87 -20.01 -5.69
CA TYR A 121 -6.46 -20.41 -5.64
C TYR A 121 -5.85 -20.07 -4.30
N ASN A 122 -4.92 -20.91 -3.80
CA ASN A 122 -4.01 -20.46 -2.74
C ASN A 122 -3.12 -19.31 -3.25
N PHE A 123 -2.68 -18.43 -2.37
CA PHE A 123 -1.89 -17.27 -2.80
C PHE A 123 -0.40 -17.60 -2.95
N TYR A 124 0.20 -18.19 -1.91
CA TYR A 124 1.65 -18.28 -1.77
C TYR A 124 2.22 -19.56 -2.41
N ARG A 125 3.34 -19.41 -3.11
CA ARG A 125 4.16 -20.54 -3.57
C ARG A 125 5.09 -21.02 -2.46
N ASP A 126 5.68 -20.07 -1.75
CA ASP A 126 6.67 -20.27 -0.69
C ASP A 126 6.57 -19.11 0.33
N ASP A 127 7.53 -19.04 1.26
CA ASP A 127 7.54 -18.11 2.38
C ASP A 127 7.75 -16.63 2.00
N ALA A 128 8.17 -16.36 0.77
CA ALA A 128 8.52 -15.02 0.30
C ALA A 128 7.74 -14.60 -0.95
N HIS A 129 7.10 -15.51 -1.67
CA HIS A 129 6.52 -15.23 -2.99
C HIS A 129 5.12 -15.79 -3.18
N GLY A 130 4.28 -15.01 -3.88
CA GLY A 130 3.06 -15.51 -4.49
C GLY A 130 3.35 -16.59 -5.54
N ASN A 131 2.39 -17.47 -5.79
CA ASN A 131 2.38 -18.27 -7.01
C ASN A 131 1.90 -17.41 -8.20
N GLN A 132 1.76 -17.99 -9.39
CA GLN A 132 1.36 -17.23 -10.57
C GLN A 132 0.00 -16.52 -10.40
N PHE A 133 -0.93 -17.09 -9.64
CA PHE A 133 -2.23 -16.50 -9.35
C PHE A 133 -2.15 -15.48 -8.21
N GLY A 134 -1.31 -15.71 -7.20
CA GLY A 134 -0.99 -14.69 -6.19
C GLY A 134 -0.41 -13.41 -6.80
N PHE A 135 0.58 -13.54 -7.70
CA PHE A 135 1.11 -12.39 -8.45
C PHE A 135 0.05 -11.74 -9.35
N ALA A 136 -0.78 -12.53 -10.02
CA ALA A 136 -1.83 -11.99 -10.87
C ALA A 136 -2.89 -11.22 -10.08
N CYS A 137 -3.22 -11.72 -8.89
CA CYS A 137 -4.12 -11.10 -7.93
C CYS A 137 -3.55 -9.78 -7.39
N VAL A 138 -2.24 -9.70 -7.15
CA VAL A 138 -1.58 -8.43 -6.81
C VAL A 138 -1.71 -7.39 -7.90
N VAL A 139 -1.51 -7.78 -9.16
CA VAL A 139 -1.64 -6.83 -10.28
C VAL A 139 -3.10 -6.42 -10.49
N ASP A 140 -4.03 -7.38 -10.49
CA ASP A 140 -5.44 -7.09 -10.68
C ASP A 140 -5.95 -6.14 -9.57
N ASP A 141 -5.52 -6.34 -8.32
CA ASP A 141 -5.86 -5.46 -7.21
C ASP A 141 -5.17 -4.09 -7.30
N ALA A 142 -3.89 -4.05 -7.67
CA ALA A 142 -3.17 -2.80 -7.89
C ALA A 142 -3.85 -1.92 -8.95
N LEU A 143 -4.30 -2.51 -10.06
CA LEU A 143 -4.98 -1.77 -11.12
C LEU A 143 -6.34 -1.24 -10.68
N ARG A 144 -7.10 -2.01 -9.88
CA ARG A 144 -8.34 -1.51 -9.25
C ARG A 144 -8.06 -0.36 -8.30
N GLN A 145 -7.04 -0.49 -7.46
CA GLN A 145 -6.61 0.59 -6.56
C GLN A 145 -6.23 1.85 -7.34
N LEU A 146 -5.52 1.75 -8.47
CA LEU A 146 -5.16 2.92 -9.30
C LEU A 146 -6.35 3.55 -10.03
N ALA A 147 -7.39 2.77 -10.34
CA ALA A 147 -8.62 3.27 -10.95
C ALA A 147 -9.48 4.08 -9.96
N GLU A 148 -9.40 3.76 -8.67
CA GLU A 148 -10.23 4.38 -7.63
C GLU A 148 -9.48 5.42 -6.80
N ARG A 149 -8.19 5.19 -6.51
CA ARG A 149 -7.41 6.05 -5.62
C ARG A 149 -6.92 7.30 -6.34
N PRO A 150 -7.09 8.48 -5.73
CA PRO A 150 -6.48 9.69 -6.24
C PRO A 150 -4.96 9.60 -6.18
N MET A 151 -4.28 10.34 -7.05
CA MET A 151 -2.85 10.58 -6.86
C MET A 151 -2.65 11.30 -5.52
N LEU A 152 -1.64 10.90 -4.78
CA LEU A 152 -1.46 11.36 -3.40
C LEU A 152 -0.30 12.35 -3.33
N ARG A 153 -0.52 13.48 -2.67
CA ARG A 153 0.54 14.42 -2.35
C ARG A 153 0.62 14.60 -0.86
N ARG A 154 1.85 14.75 -0.34
CA ARG A 154 2.15 15.17 1.03
C ARG A 154 1.45 14.35 2.10
N ALA A 155 2.22 13.52 2.78
CA ALA A 155 1.73 12.75 3.91
C ALA A 155 2.09 13.42 5.24
N ALA A 156 1.10 13.54 6.14
CA ALA A 156 1.35 13.65 7.57
C ALA A 156 1.00 12.29 8.20
N GLN A 157 1.99 11.60 8.76
CA GLN A 157 1.81 10.27 9.33
C GLN A 157 2.07 10.28 10.83
N TYR A 158 1.17 9.64 11.55
CA TYR A 158 1.45 9.09 12.86
C TYR A 158 1.82 7.62 12.70
N LYS A 159 3.08 7.30 13.04
CA LYS A 159 3.64 5.96 12.95
C LYS A 159 3.04 5.04 14.01
N SER A 160 2.73 3.79 13.65
CA SER A 160 2.22 2.77 14.59
C SER A 160 1.16 3.38 15.53
N ALA A 161 1.25 3.13 16.84
CA ALA A 161 0.34 3.68 17.83
C ALA A 161 0.69 5.09 18.36
N SER A 162 1.78 5.71 17.87
CA SER A 162 2.35 6.94 18.46
C SER A 162 1.43 8.17 18.39
N GLY A 163 0.45 8.17 17.50
CA GLY A 163 -0.49 9.28 17.30
C GLY A 163 -1.73 9.25 18.20
N TRP A 164 -1.96 8.18 18.94
CA TRP A 164 -3.23 7.92 19.61
C TRP A 164 -3.23 8.29 21.09
N GLU A 165 -4.34 8.85 21.55
CA GLU A 165 -4.67 9.04 22.96
C GLU A 165 -5.99 8.34 23.28
N VAL A 166 -6.07 7.69 24.44
CA VAL A 166 -7.30 7.04 24.88
C VAL A 166 -8.37 8.08 25.23
N ILE A 167 -9.62 7.78 24.89
CA ILE A 167 -10.76 8.66 25.14
C ILE A 167 -11.91 7.91 25.80
N ASN A 168 -12.80 8.65 26.47
CA ASN A 168 -14.07 8.16 27.02
C ASN A 168 -13.93 6.91 27.91
N GLY A 169 -12.89 6.89 28.75
CA GLY A 169 -12.65 5.83 29.74
C GLY A 169 -12.01 4.56 29.17
N ALA A 170 -11.56 4.55 27.90
CA ALA A 170 -10.73 3.47 27.39
C ALA A 170 -9.36 3.43 28.09
N ARG A 171 -8.73 2.25 28.08
CA ARG A 171 -7.37 2.04 28.57
C ARG A 171 -6.49 1.47 27.46
N SER A 172 -5.23 1.88 27.40
CA SER A 172 -4.23 1.32 26.50
C SER A 172 -3.21 0.50 27.27
N VAL A 173 -2.82 -0.64 26.74
CA VAL A 173 -1.69 -1.44 27.23
C VAL A 173 -0.75 -1.73 26.06
N PRO A 174 0.57 -1.90 26.28
CA PRO A 174 1.47 -2.35 25.22
C PRO A 174 0.98 -3.65 24.59
N ALA A 175 0.96 -3.72 23.26
CA ALA A 175 0.57 -4.91 22.54
C ALA A 175 1.70 -5.96 22.58
N PRO A 176 1.37 -7.27 22.48
CA PRO A 176 2.37 -8.32 22.38
C PRO A 176 3.28 -8.11 21.16
N THR A 177 4.58 -8.33 21.33
CA THR A 177 5.61 -8.11 20.29
C THR A 177 6.13 -9.39 19.60
N ALA A 178 5.42 -10.52 19.78
CA ALA A 178 5.93 -11.84 19.37
C ALA A 178 4.90 -12.64 18.56
N GLY A 179 5.42 -13.39 17.58
CA GLY A 179 4.65 -14.31 16.75
C GLY A 179 3.73 -13.62 15.75
N TYR A 180 2.72 -14.35 15.27
CA TYR A 180 1.87 -13.90 14.16
C TYR A 180 0.91 -12.76 14.54
N GLY A 181 0.62 -12.60 15.82
CA GLY A 181 -0.28 -11.56 16.33
C GLY A 181 0.39 -10.20 16.55
N ASP A 182 1.70 -10.12 16.29
CA ASP A 182 2.45 -8.88 16.45
C ASP A 182 1.88 -7.74 15.59
N VAL A 183 1.92 -6.52 16.13
CA VAL A 183 1.29 -5.34 15.52
C VAL A 183 2.28 -4.40 14.82
N GLY A 184 3.53 -4.83 14.61
CA GLY A 184 4.56 -4.13 13.83
C GLY A 184 5.20 -2.91 14.51
N GLY A 185 4.96 -2.70 15.80
CA GLY A 185 5.48 -1.55 16.53
C GLY A 185 6.92 -1.74 17.00
N HIS A 186 7.81 -0.81 16.65
CA HIS A 186 9.20 -0.77 17.14
C HIS A 186 9.37 0.37 18.17
N SER A 187 10.34 0.27 19.07
CA SER A 187 10.63 1.30 20.07
C SER A 187 10.89 2.69 19.48
N GLU A 188 11.64 2.77 18.38
CA GLU A 188 11.97 4.02 17.70
C GLU A 188 10.83 4.62 16.87
N ASP A 189 9.83 3.82 16.50
CA ASP A 189 8.75 4.23 15.59
C ASP A 189 7.37 4.28 16.26
N GLY A 190 7.24 3.72 17.46
CA GLY A 190 6.00 3.65 18.24
C GLY A 190 5.67 2.20 18.59
N VAL A 191 5.70 1.90 19.89
CA VAL A 191 5.26 0.60 20.42
C VAL A 191 3.76 0.44 20.15
N GLY A 192 3.36 -0.69 19.58
CA GLY A 192 1.94 -0.95 19.34
C GLY A 192 1.16 -1.07 20.65
N ILE A 193 -0.12 -0.72 20.63
CA ILE A 193 -0.98 -0.75 21.82
C ILE A 193 -2.23 -1.60 21.58
N ALA A 194 -2.71 -2.26 22.63
CA ALA A 194 -4.06 -2.79 22.71
C ALA A 194 -4.93 -1.78 23.46
N VAL A 195 -6.05 -1.40 22.84
CA VAL A 195 -7.04 -0.49 23.41
C VAL A 195 -8.20 -1.33 23.93
N HIS A 196 -8.46 -1.24 25.23
CA HIS A 196 -9.63 -1.85 25.85
C HIS A 196 -10.71 -0.79 26.07
N ALA A 197 -11.88 -1.02 25.48
CA ALA A 197 -13.03 -0.12 25.54
C ALA A 197 -14.22 -0.83 26.18
N GLY A 198 -14.79 -0.27 27.25
CA GLY A 198 -15.94 -0.85 27.97
C GLY A 198 -17.28 -0.21 27.64
N ASN A 199 -17.27 1.09 27.32
CA ASN A 199 -18.45 1.93 27.13
C ASN A 199 -18.61 2.30 25.65
N ALA A 200 -19.85 2.51 25.21
CA ALA A 200 -20.12 3.15 23.92
C ALA A 200 -19.37 4.49 23.80
N GLY A 201 -18.73 4.72 22.66
CA GLY A 201 -17.88 5.88 22.38
C GLY A 201 -16.48 5.80 22.97
N ALA A 202 -16.12 4.76 23.73
CA ALA A 202 -14.76 4.55 24.22
C ALA A 202 -13.82 4.09 23.10
N GLY A 203 -12.56 4.54 23.15
CA GLY A 203 -11.56 4.16 22.15
C GLY A 203 -10.36 5.08 22.15
N VAL A 204 -9.89 5.48 20.97
CA VAL A 204 -8.76 6.40 20.80
C VAL A 204 -9.08 7.56 19.88
N ALA A 205 -8.37 8.68 20.06
CA ALA A 205 -8.33 9.79 19.13
C ALA A 205 -6.90 10.13 18.74
N SER A 206 -6.71 10.67 17.55
CA SER A 206 -5.43 11.24 17.15
C SER A 206 -5.23 12.60 17.79
N LYS A 207 -3.97 13.06 17.84
CA LYS A 207 -3.70 14.50 17.98
C LYS A 207 -4.17 15.25 16.72
N PRO A 208 -4.74 16.47 16.85
CA PRO A 208 -5.13 17.26 15.69
C PRO A 208 -3.92 17.69 14.83
N VAL A 209 -4.03 17.60 13.50
CA VAL A 209 -2.99 18.02 12.53
C VAL A 209 -3.54 19.11 11.63
N VAL A 210 -2.82 20.22 11.47
CA VAL A 210 -3.20 21.26 10.50
C VAL A 210 -3.07 20.72 9.07
N SER A 211 -4.14 20.84 8.28
CA SER A 211 -4.10 20.63 6.85
C SER A 211 -4.00 21.96 6.12
N LEU A 212 -3.16 22.01 5.09
CA LEU A 212 -3.08 23.15 4.17
C LEU A 212 -3.98 22.99 2.94
N TYR A 213 -4.73 21.88 2.88
CA TYR A 213 -5.47 21.47 1.71
C TYR A 213 -6.89 21.03 2.07
N GLU A 214 -7.76 21.11 1.07
CA GLU A 214 -9.19 20.85 1.22
C GLU A 214 -9.53 19.38 0.96
N ASN A 215 -9.10 18.83 -0.17
CA ASN A 215 -9.43 17.46 -0.57
C ASN A 215 -8.45 16.45 0.04
N MET A 216 -8.93 15.67 1.00
CA MET A 216 -8.07 14.81 1.80
C MET A 216 -8.51 13.36 1.69
N VAL A 217 -7.54 12.46 1.83
CA VAL A 217 -7.77 11.05 2.14
C VAL A 217 -6.99 10.74 3.41
N THR A 218 -7.66 10.20 4.42
CA THR A 218 -6.99 9.66 5.60
C THR A 218 -7.02 8.14 5.52
N ASN A 219 -5.84 7.52 5.47
CA ASN A 219 -5.70 6.09 5.68
C ASN A 219 -5.58 5.79 7.18
N VAL A 220 -6.38 4.84 7.67
CA VAL A 220 -6.31 4.33 9.05
C VAL A 220 -6.09 2.83 9.01
N VAL A 221 -5.02 2.36 9.66
CA VAL A 221 -4.78 0.93 9.85
C VAL A 221 -5.32 0.51 11.22
N ILE A 222 -6.15 -0.53 11.24
CA ILE A 222 -6.74 -1.12 12.43
C ILE A 222 -6.39 -2.61 12.50
N ASN A 223 -6.10 -3.05 13.71
CA ASN A 223 -5.70 -4.41 14.04
C ASN A 223 -4.52 -4.93 13.21
N PRO A 224 -3.36 -4.22 13.08
CA PRO A 224 -2.24 -4.61 12.21
C PRO A 224 -1.51 -5.93 12.59
N GLY A 225 -2.11 -6.75 13.46
CA GLY A 225 -1.68 -8.08 13.82
C GLY A 225 -2.89 -8.94 14.20
N LYS A 226 -2.88 -10.22 13.83
CA LYS A 226 -4.01 -11.13 14.06
C LYS A 226 -4.05 -11.63 15.51
N GLN A 227 -5.07 -11.27 16.28
CA GLN A 227 -5.26 -11.75 17.66
C GLN A 227 -6.57 -12.53 17.74
N ALA A 228 -6.49 -13.84 17.45
CA ALA A 228 -7.63 -14.74 17.44
C ALA A 228 -8.45 -14.66 18.74
N GLY A 229 -9.78 -14.51 18.60
CA GLY A 229 -10.72 -14.49 19.73
C GLY A 229 -10.65 -13.25 20.63
N LYS A 230 -9.84 -12.24 20.28
CA LYS A 230 -9.63 -11.04 21.10
C LYS A 230 -10.01 -9.72 20.39
N GLN A 231 -10.47 -9.76 19.15
CA GLN A 231 -10.59 -8.57 18.27
C GLN A 231 -12.00 -8.31 17.74
N ALA A 232 -13.02 -9.04 18.21
CA ALA A 232 -14.40 -8.88 17.71
C ALA A 232 -15.04 -7.61 18.26
N ALA A 233 -14.86 -6.50 17.55
CA ALA A 233 -15.58 -5.26 17.78
C ALA A 233 -15.96 -4.61 16.45
N ILE A 234 -17.17 -4.08 16.39
CA ILE A 234 -17.51 -3.06 15.41
C ILE A 234 -16.80 -1.77 15.86
N LEU A 235 -16.12 -1.08 14.96
CA LEU A 235 -15.41 0.15 15.25
C LEU A 235 -15.87 1.26 14.31
N ASP A 236 -16.32 2.37 14.88
CA ASP A 236 -16.55 3.60 14.16
C ASP A 236 -15.23 4.34 13.99
N ILE A 237 -14.90 4.72 12.76
CA ILE A 237 -13.77 5.59 12.44
C ILE A 237 -14.34 6.91 11.95
N VAL A 238 -14.08 7.98 12.71
CA VAL A 238 -14.63 9.31 12.47
C VAL A 238 -13.50 10.29 12.21
N VAL A 239 -13.58 11.01 11.09
CA VAL A 239 -12.71 12.14 10.78
C VAL A 239 -13.44 13.42 11.16
N THR A 240 -12.80 14.22 11.99
CA THR A 240 -13.32 15.49 12.48
C THR A 240 -12.48 16.65 11.96
N GLU A 241 -13.13 17.64 11.36
CA GLU A 241 -12.56 18.95 11.05
C GLU A 241 -12.69 19.86 12.28
N ILE A 242 -11.62 20.52 12.67
CA ILE A 242 -11.61 21.60 13.65
C ILE A 242 -11.20 22.87 12.91
N ARG A 243 -12.16 23.75 12.64
CA ARG A 243 -11.95 24.97 11.87
C ARG A 243 -11.10 25.99 12.64
N PRO A 244 -10.47 26.96 11.95
CA PRO A 244 -9.77 28.07 12.61
C PRO A 244 -10.65 28.86 13.59
N THR A 245 -11.97 28.86 13.38
CA THR A 245 -12.98 29.46 14.26
C THR A 245 -13.19 28.69 15.58
N GLY A 246 -12.65 27.47 15.70
CA GLY A 246 -12.87 26.55 16.83
C GLY A 246 -14.06 25.61 16.65
N GLU A 247 -14.87 25.79 15.61
CA GLU A 247 -15.98 24.90 15.26
C GLU A 247 -15.46 23.48 14.95
N THR A 248 -16.17 22.46 15.43
CA THR A 248 -15.82 21.05 15.25
C THR A 248 -16.91 20.34 14.44
N ILE A 249 -16.56 19.75 13.31
CA ILE A 249 -17.49 19.15 12.35
C ILE A 249 -17.06 17.72 12.03
N GLU A 250 -18.01 16.79 11.96
CA GLU A 250 -17.75 15.46 11.40
C GLU A 250 -17.60 15.58 9.87
N ALA A 251 -16.38 15.42 9.38
CA ALA A 251 -16.06 15.53 7.96
C ALA A 251 -16.33 14.21 7.21
N ALA A 252 -16.10 13.08 7.88
CA ALA A 252 -16.42 11.75 7.37
C ALA A 252 -16.54 10.71 8.49
N ARG A 253 -17.25 9.63 8.18
CA ARG A 253 -17.40 8.46 9.03
C ARG A 253 -17.38 7.20 8.19
N THR A 254 -16.72 6.18 8.71
CA THR A 254 -16.82 4.80 8.22
C THR A 254 -16.87 3.84 9.39
N GLN A 255 -17.22 2.59 9.12
CA GLN A 255 -17.28 1.55 10.11
C GLN A 255 -16.50 0.33 9.63
N VAL A 256 -15.72 -0.27 10.51
CA VAL A 256 -15.06 -1.55 10.26
C VAL A 256 -15.61 -2.61 11.19
N THR A 257 -16.02 -3.72 10.60
CA THR A 257 -16.44 -4.93 11.31
C THR A 257 -15.47 -6.02 10.91
N ARG A 258 -14.45 -6.24 11.73
CA ARG A 258 -13.41 -7.22 11.43
C ARG A 258 -13.03 -7.99 12.69
N ASP A 259 -13.70 -9.13 12.86
CA ASP A 259 -13.27 -10.15 13.82
C ASP A 259 -11.91 -10.69 13.38
N ASP A 260 -10.88 -10.51 14.20
CA ASP A 260 -9.52 -11.03 14.01
C ASP A 260 -8.77 -10.64 12.71
N THR A 261 -9.32 -9.75 11.88
CA THR A 261 -8.72 -9.36 10.60
C THR A 261 -8.24 -7.92 10.57
N ILE A 262 -7.14 -7.70 9.84
CA ILE A 262 -6.54 -6.39 9.66
C ILE A 262 -7.43 -5.55 8.73
N ALA A 263 -7.57 -4.25 9.02
CA ALA A 263 -8.20 -3.29 8.11
C ALA A 263 -7.21 -2.16 7.79
N SER A 264 -7.11 -1.79 6.51
CA SER A 264 -6.50 -0.54 6.05
C SER A 264 -7.58 0.19 5.28
N VAL A 265 -8.01 1.36 5.77
CA VAL A 265 -9.20 2.04 5.27
C VAL A 265 -8.86 3.45 4.86
N ASP A 266 -9.09 3.76 3.58
CA ASP A 266 -9.03 5.11 3.06
C ASP A 266 -10.37 5.82 3.26
N ILE A 267 -10.32 7.00 3.85
CA ILE A 267 -11.49 7.82 4.17
C ILE A 267 -11.32 9.14 3.41
N PRO A 268 -12.00 9.32 2.26
CA PRO A 268 -12.01 10.59 1.54
C PRO A 268 -12.95 11.60 2.20
N TYR A 269 -12.55 12.87 2.23
CA TYR A 269 -13.36 13.98 2.77
C TYR A 269 -12.82 15.34 2.29
N THR A 270 -13.64 16.38 2.43
CA THR A 270 -13.26 17.77 2.14
C THR A 270 -13.35 18.62 3.40
N ILE A 271 -12.35 19.47 3.62
CA ILE A 271 -12.29 20.44 4.73
C ILE A 271 -11.94 21.83 4.22
N VAL A 272 -12.00 22.83 5.08
CA VAL A 272 -11.45 24.16 4.81
C VAL A 272 -9.92 24.13 4.95
N ALA A 273 -9.21 24.72 3.98
CA ALA A 273 -7.76 24.85 4.09
C ALA A 273 -7.36 25.64 5.36
N GLY A 274 -6.38 25.13 6.10
CA GLY A 274 -5.96 25.68 7.39
C GLY A 274 -6.69 25.07 8.60
N SER A 275 -7.75 24.27 8.40
CA SER A 275 -8.38 23.50 9.46
C SER A 275 -7.46 22.42 10.03
N LYS A 276 -7.75 21.97 11.24
CA LYS A 276 -7.10 20.80 11.84
C LYS A 276 -7.97 19.56 11.61
N ILE A 277 -7.31 18.45 11.31
CA ILE A 277 -7.93 17.12 11.16
C ILE A 277 -7.67 16.34 12.44
N ARG A 278 -8.68 15.65 12.94
CA ARG A 278 -8.56 14.67 14.02
C ARG A 278 -9.29 13.39 13.67
N VAL A 279 -8.70 12.23 13.96
CA VAL A 279 -9.34 10.92 13.74
C VAL A 279 -9.76 10.35 15.08
N LYS A 280 -10.92 9.71 15.16
CA LYS A 280 -11.36 8.92 16.32
C LYS A 280 -11.66 7.51 15.86
N VAL A 281 -11.29 6.53 16.68
CA VAL A 281 -11.65 5.13 16.52
C VAL A 281 -12.34 4.69 17.81
N THR A 282 -13.62 4.38 17.74
CA THR A 282 -14.44 4.14 18.94
C THR A 282 -15.36 2.94 18.75
N VAL A 283 -15.71 2.29 19.86
CA VAL A 283 -16.74 1.24 19.84
C VAL A 283 -18.13 1.89 19.89
N PRO A 284 -19.08 1.49 19.03
CA PRO A 284 -20.41 2.10 19.00
C PRO A 284 -21.31 1.60 20.14
N THR A 285 -20.99 0.45 20.74
CA THR A 285 -21.79 -0.18 21.79
C THR A 285 -20.95 -0.49 23.03
N SER A 286 -21.61 -0.51 24.19
CA SER A 286 -21.02 -1.03 25.44
C SER A 286 -20.94 -2.56 25.38
N GLY A 287 -19.97 -3.17 26.08
CA GLY A 287 -19.87 -4.64 26.09
C GLY A 287 -18.46 -5.21 26.22
N GLY A 288 -17.43 -4.36 26.36
CA GLY A 288 -16.05 -4.80 26.44
C GLY A 288 -15.51 -5.20 25.06
N ALA A 289 -14.53 -4.46 24.57
CA ALA A 289 -13.92 -4.66 23.28
C ALA A 289 -12.41 -4.41 23.38
N VAL A 290 -11.65 -5.11 22.53
CA VAL A 290 -10.21 -4.89 22.40
C VAL A 290 -9.87 -4.74 20.93
N PHE A 291 -9.14 -3.69 20.59
CA PHE A 291 -8.63 -3.46 19.24
C PHE A 291 -7.23 -2.82 19.28
N TYR A 292 -6.53 -2.83 18.16
CA TYR A 292 -5.14 -2.39 18.08
C TYR A 292 -5.03 -1.32 17.00
N PRO A 293 -4.97 -0.04 17.34
CA PRO A 293 -4.80 1.01 16.35
C PRO A 293 -3.38 0.98 15.78
N GLY A 294 -3.27 0.99 14.46
CA GLY A 294 -2.03 1.14 13.71
C GLY A 294 -1.80 2.60 13.30
N SER A 295 -1.10 2.80 12.19
CA SER A 295 -0.76 4.13 11.69
C SER A 295 -1.97 4.92 11.19
N ILE A 296 -1.84 6.24 11.25
CA ILE A 296 -2.74 7.19 10.58
C ILE A 296 -1.90 7.94 9.55
N THR A 297 -2.36 7.99 8.31
CA THR A 297 -1.71 8.82 7.29
C THR A 297 -2.72 9.73 6.61
N HIS A 298 -2.50 11.04 6.71
CA HIS A 298 -3.28 12.05 6.00
C HIS A 298 -2.60 12.39 4.69
N TYR A 299 -3.30 12.23 3.58
CA TYR A 299 -2.86 12.57 2.23
C TYR A 299 -3.70 13.71 1.67
N HIS A 300 -3.07 14.62 0.94
CA HIS A 300 -3.79 15.48 0.01
C HIS A 300 -4.14 14.66 -1.24
N ALA A 301 -5.43 14.55 -1.53
CA ALA A 301 -5.94 13.89 -2.70
C ALA A 301 -5.91 14.82 -3.91
N LEU A 302 -5.35 14.34 -5.01
CA LEU A 302 -5.31 15.03 -6.28
C LEU A 302 -6.24 14.33 -7.29
N SER A 303 -6.14 14.71 -8.56
CA SER A 303 -6.83 14.03 -9.64
C SER A 303 -6.54 12.51 -9.63
N PRO A 304 -7.48 11.69 -10.11
CA PRO A 304 -7.25 10.27 -10.36
C PRO A 304 -6.03 10.04 -11.25
N VAL A 305 -5.49 8.83 -11.22
CA VAL A 305 -4.43 8.43 -12.14
C VAL A 305 -4.96 8.51 -13.57
N GLU A 306 -4.17 9.08 -14.48
CA GLU A 306 -4.47 9.07 -15.92
C GLU A 306 -4.55 7.64 -16.47
N ASP A 307 -5.08 7.46 -17.69
CA ASP A 307 -5.13 6.16 -18.36
C ASP A 307 -3.73 5.53 -18.48
N ILE A 308 -3.45 4.57 -17.59
CA ILE A 308 -2.18 3.85 -17.52
C ILE A 308 -2.08 2.69 -18.49
N ASN A 309 -3.09 2.42 -19.33
CA ASN A 309 -2.98 1.41 -20.38
C ASN A 309 -2.29 1.98 -21.64
N ARG A 310 -1.40 2.96 -21.48
CA ARG A 310 -0.64 3.59 -22.57
C ARG A 310 0.72 4.04 -22.06
N GLY A 311 1.60 4.32 -23.01
CA GLY A 311 2.95 4.75 -22.69
C GLY A 311 3.86 3.59 -22.30
N LYS A 312 5.02 3.93 -21.75
CA LYS A 312 6.05 2.99 -21.34
C LYS A 312 6.16 2.91 -19.82
N HIS A 313 6.01 1.70 -19.31
CA HIS A 313 6.13 1.38 -17.89
C HIS A 313 7.42 0.59 -17.67
N VAL A 314 8.22 1.03 -16.70
CA VAL A 314 9.36 0.26 -16.21
C VAL A 314 9.09 -0.20 -14.78
N ILE A 315 9.15 -1.50 -14.54
CA ILE A 315 9.07 -2.08 -13.21
C ILE A 315 10.49 -2.23 -12.67
N LEU A 316 10.83 -1.50 -11.61
CA LEU A 316 12.09 -1.64 -10.89
C LEU A 316 11.81 -2.36 -9.57
N GLY A 317 12.50 -3.48 -9.32
CA GLY A 317 12.23 -4.27 -8.13
C GLY A 317 13.16 -5.45 -7.92
N ASP A 318 12.69 -6.38 -7.10
CA ASP A 318 13.37 -7.60 -6.74
C ASP A 318 12.79 -8.84 -7.45
N SER A 319 12.84 -10.01 -6.80
CA SER A 319 12.31 -11.28 -7.32
C SER A 319 10.82 -11.23 -7.67
N TRP A 320 10.02 -10.38 -7.01
CA TRP A 320 8.59 -10.17 -7.30
C TRP A 320 8.34 -9.62 -8.70
N SER A 321 9.35 -8.94 -9.26
CA SER A 321 9.27 -8.27 -10.55
C SER A 321 10.13 -8.92 -11.63
N THR A 322 10.62 -10.15 -11.45
CA THR A 322 11.53 -10.80 -12.42
C THR A 322 11.01 -10.72 -13.87
N PRO A 323 11.84 -10.35 -14.87
CA PRO A 323 11.44 -10.29 -16.27
C PRO A 323 10.78 -11.59 -16.77
N GLY A 324 9.65 -11.49 -17.48
CA GLY A 324 8.90 -12.63 -18.01
C GLY A 324 8.01 -13.38 -17.00
N ALA A 325 8.01 -13.02 -15.72
CA ALA A 325 7.30 -13.76 -14.68
C ALA A 325 6.35 -12.87 -13.85
N GLY A 326 5.52 -13.53 -13.03
CA GLY A 326 4.71 -12.92 -11.96
C GLY A 326 4.02 -11.61 -12.37
N ILE A 327 4.37 -10.52 -11.66
CA ILE A 327 3.81 -9.19 -11.85
C ILE A 327 4.04 -8.65 -13.26
N HIS A 328 5.23 -8.84 -13.83
CA HIS A 328 5.53 -8.36 -15.18
C HIS A 328 4.66 -9.06 -16.22
N LYS A 329 4.46 -10.37 -16.11
CA LYS A 329 3.59 -11.12 -17.01
C LYS A 329 2.15 -10.59 -16.94
N ARG A 330 1.58 -10.46 -15.73
CA ARG A 330 0.19 -10.02 -15.58
C ARG A 330 -0.02 -8.57 -15.99
N LEU A 331 0.92 -7.66 -15.69
CA LEU A 331 0.82 -6.27 -16.13
C LEU A 331 0.80 -6.17 -17.66
N LYS A 332 1.60 -6.97 -18.37
CA LYS A 332 1.53 -7.03 -19.85
C LYS A 332 0.19 -7.52 -20.38
N GLU A 333 -0.44 -8.47 -19.70
CA GLU A 333 -1.76 -8.97 -20.08
C GLU A 333 -2.85 -7.92 -19.87
N ARG A 334 -2.75 -7.12 -18.80
CA ARG A 334 -3.77 -6.11 -18.42
C ARG A 334 -3.56 -4.75 -19.08
N LEU A 335 -2.32 -4.37 -19.33
CA LEU A 335 -1.94 -3.13 -19.99
C LEU A 335 -1.51 -3.43 -21.43
N ASP A 336 -2.43 -4.02 -22.20
CA ASP A 336 -2.21 -4.55 -23.54
C ASP A 336 -1.88 -3.49 -24.61
N LYS A 337 -2.16 -2.22 -24.31
CA LYS A 337 -1.86 -1.06 -25.17
C LYS A 337 -0.62 -0.28 -24.70
N ALA A 338 -0.01 -0.71 -23.59
CA ALA A 338 1.20 -0.12 -23.04
C ALA A 338 2.44 -0.97 -23.35
N VAL A 339 3.62 -0.36 -23.25
CA VAL A 339 4.90 -1.07 -23.27
C VAL A 339 5.35 -1.29 -21.83
N VAL A 340 5.25 -2.52 -21.34
CA VAL A 340 5.70 -2.88 -19.99
C VAL A 340 7.04 -3.60 -20.06
N ILE A 341 8.04 -3.05 -19.37
CA ILE A 341 9.39 -3.59 -19.25
C ILE A 341 9.65 -3.84 -17.77
N SER A 342 10.25 -4.98 -17.44
CA SER A 342 10.77 -5.18 -16.09
C SER A 342 12.28 -5.15 -16.03
N LYS A 343 12.78 -4.55 -14.95
CA LYS A 343 14.16 -4.50 -14.49
C LYS A 343 14.28 -5.14 -13.10
N GLY A 344 13.41 -6.09 -12.76
CA GLY A 344 13.48 -6.85 -11.53
C GLY A 344 14.75 -7.71 -11.43
N ILE A 345 15.45 -7.66 -10.30
CA ILE A 345 16.63 -8.50 -10.03
C ILE A 345 16.41 -9.25 -8.71
N PRO A 346 16.27 -10.60 -8.72
CA PRO A 346 16.11 -11.38 -7.51
C PRO A 346 17.16 -11.06 -6.44
N GLY A 347 16.71 -10.98 -5.18
CA GLY A 347 17.57 -10.69 -4.04
C GLY A 347 17.95 -9.21 -3.87
N ASN A 348 17.55 -8.31 -4.78
CA ASN A 348 17.84 -6.89 -4.62
C ASN A 348 17.08 -6.28 -3.43
N ARG A 349 17.81 -5.47 -2.67
CA ARG A 349 17.27 -4.51 -1.70
C ARG A 349 17.07 -3.13 -2.35
N THR A 350 16.39 -2.23 -1.64
CA THR A 350 16.13 -0.89 -2.14
C THR A 350 17.38 -0.01 -2.31
N ASP A 351 18.45 -0.18 -1.52
CA ASP A 351 19.74 0.50 -1.77
C ASP A 351 20.36 0.10 -3.11
N GLN A 352 20.27 -1.18 -3.45
CA GLN A 352 20.77 -1.69 -4.73
C GLN A 352 19.92 -1.18 -5.90
N MET A 353 18.59 -1.04 -5.71
CA MET A 353 17.70 -0.40 -6.67
C MET A 353 18.07 1.08 -6.89
N VAL A 354 18.36 1.83 -5.82
CA VAL A 354 18.87 3.21 -5.90
C VAL A 354 20.17 3.26 -6.70
N ALA A 355 21.14 2.38 -6.39
CA ALA A 355 22.44 2.36 -7.04
C ALA A 355 22.38 2.09 -8.56
N ARG A 356 21.41 1.28 -9.00
CA ARG A 356 21.26 0.90 -10.42
C ARG A 356 20.22 1.71 -11.19
N PHE A 357 19.49 2.62 -10.54
CA PHE A 357 18.34 3.31 -11.13
C PHE A 357 18.63 3.92 -12.50
N PHE A 358 19.65 4.79 -12.60
CA PHE A 358 19.93 5.50 -13.85
C PHE A 358 20.41 4.58 -14.97
N LYS A 359 21.12 3.51 -14.64
CA LYS A 359 21.55 2.50 -15.62
C LYS A 359 20.36 1.74 -16.18
N ASP A 360 19.46 1.30 -15.30
CA ASP A 360 18.43 0.33 -15.65
C ASP A 360 17.12 0.98 -16.10
N VAL A 361 16.79 2.17 -15.61
CA VAL A 361 15.50 2.83 -15.81
C VAL A 361 15.60 4.04 -16.74
N ALA A 362 16.53 4.97 -16.50
CA ALA A 362 16.53 6.26 -17.20
C ALA A 362 16.70 6.11 -18.73
N ASN A 363 17.50 5.13 -19.17
CA ASN A 363 17.71 4.85 -20.58
C ASN A 363 16.46 4.35 -21.32
N GLU A 364 15.49 3.78 -20.59
CA GLU A 364 14.23 3.33 -21.18
C GLU A 364 13.31 4.50 -21.53
N LYS A 365 13.53 5.69 -20.96
CA LYS A 365 12.63 6.86 -21.08
C LYS A 365 11.18 6.49 -20.76
N PRO A 366 10.89 5.99 -19.55
CA PRO A 366 9.55 5.59 -19.17
C PRO A 366 8.63 6.79 -18.93
N ASP A 367 7.34 6.60 -19.15
CA ASP A 367 6.28 7.49 -18.67
C ASP A 367 5.96 7.18 -17.20
N TYR A 368 6.04 5.89 -16.82
CA TYR A 368 5.75 5.41 -15.47
C TYR A 368 6.84 4.48 -14.95
N VAL A 369 7.18 4.61 -13.67
CA VAL A 369 8.08 3.67 -12.99
C VAL A 369 7.38 3.05 -11.80
N TRP A 370 7.24 1.73 -11.83
CA TRP A 370 6.67 0.94 -10.75
C TRP A 370 7.79 0.48 -9.82
N ILE A 371 7.67 0.77 -8.52
CA ILE A 371 8.60 0.29 -7.49
C ILE A 371 7.93 -0.80 -6.68
N ILE A 372 8.50 -2.00 -6.72
CA ILE A 372 8.15 -3.09 -5.82
C ILE A 372 9.41 -3.72 -5.25
N GLY A 373 9.55 -3.62 -3.94
CA GLY A 373 10.69 -4.15 -3.22
C GLY A 373 10.49 -3.91 -1.73
N SER A 374 11.04 -4.81 -0.92
CA SER A 374 11.10 -4.72 0.54
C SER A 374 11.50 -6.05 1.13
N THR A 375 11.21 -7.16 0.43
CA THR A 375 11.43 -8.52 0.94
C THR A 375 12.86 -8.66 1.44
N ASN A 376 13.84 -8.37 0.58
CA ASN A 376 15.23 -8.52 0.95
C ASN A 376 15.68 -7.49 2.00
N ASP A 377 15.06 -6.30 2.05
CA ASP A 377 15.36 -5.27 3.04
C ASP A 377 14.98 -5.72 4.45
N TYR A 378 13.74 -6.20 4.65
CA TYR A 378 13.33 -6.67 5.98
C TYR A 378 13.94 -8.01 6.37
N TYR A 379 14.21 -8.91 5.41
CA TYR A 379 14.96 -10.14 5.69
C TYR A 379 16.42 -9.88 6.11
N GLN A 380 17.01 -8.75 5.69
CA GLN A 380 18.36 -8.34 6.07
C GLN A 380 18.39 -7.34 7.24
N GLY A 381 17.24 -7.05 7.86
CA GLY A 381 17.18 -6.18 9.03
C GLY A 381 17.49 -4.70 8.72
N THR A 382 17.21 -4.24 7.49
CA THR A 382 17.25 -2.80 7.19
C THR A 382 16.28 -2.06 8.12
N SER A 383 16.71 -0.94 8.71
CA SER A 383 15.83 -0.16 9.58
C SER A 383 14.76 0.60 8.78
N ASN A 384 13.62 0.90 9.41
CA ASN A 384 12.53 1.70 8.82
C ASN A 384 13.03 3.03 8.26
N GLN A 385 13.95 3.70 8.97
CA GLN A 385 14.51 4.98 8.56
C GLN A 385 15.34 4.84 7.27
N VAL A 386 16.21 3.84 7.18
CA VAL A 386 17.05 3.61 6.00
C VAL A 386 16.19 3.24 4.80
N PHE A 387 15.21 2.35 5.00
CA PHE A 387 14.25 1.98 3.98
C PHE A 387 13.47 3.19 3.46
N GLN A 388 12.96 4.05 4.35
CA GLN A 388 12.26 5.27 3.95
C GLN A 388 13.14 6.22 3.14
N PHE A 389 14.43 6.37 3.49
CA PHE A 389 15.34 7.21 2.71
C PHE A 389 15.55 6.64 1.30
N GLN A 390 15.66 5.32 1.16
CA GLN A 390 15.81 4.66 -0.14
C GLN A 390 14.57 4.84 -1.02
N ILE A 391 13.36 4.67 -0.44
CA ILE A 391 12.10 4.96 -1.14
C ILE A 391 12.02 6.44 -1.56
N THR A 392 12.47 7.36 -0.71
CA THR A 392 12.50 8.79 -1.02
C THR A 392 13.45 9.08 -2.20
N TYR A 393 14.64 8.48 -2.22
CA TYR A 393 15.57 8.62 -3.35
C TYR A 393 14.99 8.09 -4.66
N LEU A 394 14.33 6.92 -4.63
CA LEU A 394 13.70 6.35 -5.82
C LEU A 394 12.60 7.27 -6.36
N LEU A 395 11.75 7.83 -5.49
CA LEU A 395 10.73 8.81 -5.88
C LEU A 395 11.33 10.03 -6.56
N ASP A 396 12.40 10.58 -6.00
CA ASP A 396 13.07 11.76 -6.57
C ASP A 396 13.76 11.43 -7.89
N TYR A 397 14.38 10.27 -8.01
CA TYR A 397 15.05 9.83 -9.24
C TYR A 397 14.04 9.64 -10.38
N ILE A 398 12.89 9.01 -10.11
CA ILE A 398 11.80 8.84 -11.09
C ILE A 398 11.33 10.20 -11.62
N ARG A 399 11.10 11.16 -10.72
CA ARG A 399 10.69 12.51 -11.12
C ARG A 399 11.77 13.27 -11.87
N SER A 400 13.03 13.06 -11.52
CA SER A 400 14.16 13.74 -12.16
C SER A 400 14.30 13.40 -13.65
N ILE A 401 13.80 12.23 -14.06
CA ILE A 401 13.76 11.78 -15.46
C ILE A 401 12.42 12.08 -16.15
N GLY A 402 11.50 12.80 -15.48
CA GLY A 402 10.19 13.17 -16.03
C GLY A 402 9.12 12.08 -15.96
N ALA A 403 9.37 10.97 -15.26
CA ALA A 403 8.43 9.86 -15.15
C ALA A 403 7.53 9.98 -13.90
N LYS A 404 6.39 9.29 -13.93
CA LYS A 404 5.43 9.21 -12.82
C LYS A 404 5.71 7.98 -11.94
N PRO A 405 5.89 8.15 -10.62
CA PRO A 405 6.09 7.02 -9.71
C PRO A 405 4.80 6.28 -9.40
N ILE A 406 4.85 4.94 -9.40
CA ILE A 406 3.80 4.07 -8.87
C ILE A 406 4.45 3.15 -7.82
N ILE A 407 4.10 3.32 -6.55
CA ILE A 407 4.79 2.67 -5.44
C ILE A 407 3.89 1.66 -4.76
N PHE A 408 4.36 0.43 -4.62
CA PHE A 408 3.79 -0.53 -3.68
C PHE A 408 4.40 -0.29 -2.29
N ASN A 409 3.58 -0.33 -1.25
CA ASN A 409 4.10 -0.56 0.11
C ASN A 409 4.63 -2.02 0.22
N PRO A 410 5.21 -2.42 1.35
CA PRO A 410 6.07 -3.59 1.41
C PRO A 410 5.26 -4.88 1.27
N THR A 411 5.88 -5.91 0.72
CA THR A 411 5.36 -7.28 0.76
C THR A 411 5.18 -7.75 2.20
N VAL A 412 4.42 -8.82 2.41
CA VAL A 412 4.27 -9.46 3.72
C VAL A 412 5.34 -10.53 3.91
N GLY A 413 6.06 -10.50 5.03
CA GLY A 413 7.01 -11.54 5.41
C GLY A 413 6.33 -12.74 6.09
N ALA A 414 6.93 -13.92 5.99
CA ALA A 414 6.48 -15.10 6.74
C ALA A 414 7.02 -15.12 8.18
N ILE A 415 6.48 -16.00 9.01
CA ILE A 415 7.20 -16.48 10.19
C ILE A 415 8.17 -17.54 9.67
N ALA A 416 9.44 -17.18 9.49
CA ALA A 416 10.40 -18.03 8.82
C ALA A 416 10.73 -19.26 9.69
N PRO A 417 10.36 -20.49 9.29
CA PRO A 417 10.61 -21.69 10.08
C PRO A 417 12.10 -22.10 10.11
N LEU A 418 12.90 -21.66 9.12
CA LEU A 418 14.29 -22.10 8.94
C LEU A 418 15.33 -21.18 9.60
N THR A 419 14.98 -19.91 9.87
CA THR A 419 15.87 -18.93 10.51
C THR A 419 15.40 -18.49 11.89
N GLY A 420 14.19 -18.89 12.30
CA GLY A 420 13.54 -18.45 13.55
C GLY A 420 13.12 -16.97 13.53
N GLY A 421 13.29 -16.27 12.40
CA GLY A 421 13.00 -14.84 12.27
C GLY A 421 11.52 -14.55 12.03
N ASN A 422 10.94 -13.64 12.82
CA ASN A 422 9.61 -13.12 12.59
C ASN A 422 9.64 -12.01 11.52
N GLN A 423 9.74 -12.38 10.24
CA GLN A 423 9.79 -11.38 9.14
C GLN A 423 8.46 -10.65 8.97
N LEU A 424 7.39 -11.23 9.50
CA LEU A 424 6.09 -10.57 9.58
C LEU A 424 6.13 -9.33 10.49
N PHE A 425 6.84 -9.36 11.62
CA PHE A 425 7.08 -8.19 12.47
C PHE A 425 7.75 -7.06 11.67
N ASN A 426 8.88 -7.36 11.00
CA ASN A 426 9.66 -6.37 10.26
C ASN A 426 8.86 -5.77 9.10
N SER A 427 8.21 -6.61 8.30
CA SER A 427 7.43 -6.16 7.14
C SER A 427 6.19 -5.33 7.54
N ARG A 428 5.50 -5.68 8.63
CA ARG A 428 4.43 -4.85 9.22
C ARG A 428 4.96 -3.51 9.70
N SER A 429 6.14 -3.51 10.31
CA SER A 429 6.80 -2.28 10.73
C SER A 429 7.05 -1.36 9.55
N PHE A 430 7.55 -1.90 8.44
CA PHE A 430 7.75 -1.12 7.21
C PHE A 430 6.42 -0.53 6.71
N ALA A 431 5.33 -1.32 6.73
CA ALA A 431 4.02 -0.87 6.27
C ALA A 431 3.43 0.26 7.13
N LEU A 432 3.64 0.22 8.44
CA LEU A 432 3.10 1.19 9.41
C LEU A 432 3.95 2.46 9.57
N ASN A 433 5.26 2.34 9.37
CA ASN A 433 6.21 3.36 9.85
C ASN A 433 7.01 4.04 8.71
N THR A 434 6.76 3.65 7.46
CA THR A 434 7.38 4.27 6.29
C THR A 434 6.37 5.13 5.54
N LEU A 435 6.82 6.31 5.12
CA LEU A 435 6.10 7.16 4.19
C LEU A 435 6.46 6.81 2.74
N TYR A 436 5.47 6.34 1.98
CA TYR A 436 5.61 5.96 0.56
C TYR A 436 5.22 7.08 -0.42
N VAL A 437 4.78 8.21 0.13
CA VAL A 437 4.46 9.45 -0.58
C VAL A 437 5.35 10.54 0.04
N PRO A 438 5.90 11.49 -0.74
CA PRO A 438 6.84 12.47 -0.20
C PRO A 438 6.28 13.19 1.03
N ALA A 439 7.05 13.16 2.11
CA ALA A 439 6.79 13.98 3.29
C ALA A 439 6.93 15.47 2.93
N VAL A 440 6.34 16.35 3.75
CA VAL A 440 6.64 17.79 3.70
C VAL A 440 8.07 17.99 4.22
N SER A 441 9.08 17.71 3.39
CA SER A 441 10.46 18.01 3.71
C SER A 441 11.08 18.84 2.59
N PHE A 442 11.45 20.07 2.95
CA PHE A 442 12.16 21.06 2.15
C PHE A 442 13.63 20.68 1.87
N LEU A 443 13.97 19.39 1.84
CA LEU A 443 15.34 18.99 1.52
C LEU A 443 15.49 19.01 0.00
N ARG A 444 15.95 20.16 -0.49
CA ARG A 444 16.54 20.30 -1.82
C ARG A 444 17.55 19.17 -1.99
N SER A 445 17.32 18.32 -2.99
CA SER A 445 18.29 17.29 -3.39
C SER A 445 19.69 17.91 -3.53
N PRO A 446 20.76 17.27 -3.02
CA PRO A 446 22.13 17.73 -3.21
C PRO A 446 22.52 17.86 -4.70
N LEU A 447 21.82 17.13 -5.59
CA LEU A 447 22.06 17.15 -7.02
C LEU A 447 21.53 18.41 -7.72
N LEU A 448 20.70 19.23 -7.05
CA LEU A 448 20.20 20.49 -7.59
C LEU A 448 21.13 21.69 -7.33
N GLN A 449 22.30 21.49 -6.70
CA GLN A 449 23.29 22.56 -6.49
C GLN A 449 24.29 22.73 -7.65
N VAL A 450 24.29 21.86 -8.65
CA VAL A 450 25.23 21.98 -9.79
C VAL A 450 24.51 22.61 -10.97
N LYS A 451 24.36 23.94 -10.95
CA LYS A 451 24.27 24.86 -12.11
C LYS A 451 23.76 26.25 -11.68
N GLN A 452 24.54 26.95 -10.87
CA GLN A 452 24.57 28.42 -10.86
C GLN A 452 25.99 28.87 -10.50
N GLN A 453 26.89 28.79 -11.47
CA GLN A 453 28.05 29.66 -11.62
C GLN A 453 28.19 30.03 -13.09
#